data_AF-A0A927WPX8-F1
#
_entry.id   AF-A0A927WPX8-F1
#
_cell.length_a   1.000
_cell.length_b   1.000
_cell.length_c   1.000
_cell.angle_alpha   90.00
_cell.angle_beta   90.00
_cell.angle_gamma   90.00
#
_symmetry.space_group_name_H-M   'P 1'
#
loop_
_entity.id
_entity.type
_entity.pdbx_description
1 polymer ?
#
loop_
_entity_poly.entity_id
_entity_poly.type
_entity_poly.pdbx_seq_one_letter_code
_entity_poly.pdbx_strand_id
1 'polypeptide(L)'
;EWQAVILDRAKSMLERDKNHAAIIIWSCGNESCGGKDIFAMSEYFRKTDPTRLVHYESIFWDRRYNATSDMESQMYTKVADIEKFLAEHPEKPFLCCEYTHSMGNSNGGMHKYTELTEREPRYQGGFIWDFVDQAIAKKDRYGKEFLAYGGDFGDRSSDYNFSGDGILYADRKLTAKLQDVKFNYQNFHLNVEADGVTLENISLFTNASEYDLHYELLLDGQKIWEKTEAAPSVKPGEKQRLELDFLPVTDAGEECLTVSLVLKEDTPWAKKGYEVAFGQGVWQVEEVEVTSPAEAVETAEVEEPVYYTAHLPLAEYGKAPLHVVQGDINLGVQFSGGEILFSSAQGSLVSYKLNGVELLEEMPKPSFWRAPVDNDYGCRRDFAVAQWKLASLYRRCVKKEMLIDGKWQEFNWLGQLGIKEYAAAEVQVRFTYELATQPVSACTITYTVCADGSLKTELDYEKVEGLPEIPDFAMLFTLSADYDQLRYYGYGPAANYIDRQEGAKLGIYSSTVAGEMEDYLLPQECGNHNGVRWMEVTDKRGRGVRISGDIPLAASALPYSAHELENARHSYDLPQVHHTFLRVSAGQCGVGGDDTWGAPVLEEYRMKNENMHLEFYFQGI
;
A
#
# COMPACT_ATOMS: atom_id res chain seq x y z
N GLU A 1 9.89 -47.83 -16.06
CA GLU A 1 10.87 -47.42 -17.09
C GLU A 1 11.65 -46.18 -16.69
N TRP A 2 11.01 -45.21 -16.00
CA TRP A 2 11.63 -43.94 -15.57
C TRP A 2 12.41 -44.01 -14.25
N GLN A 3 12.12 -44.97 -13.37
CA GLN A 3 12.76 -45.11 -12.05
C GLN A 3 14.29 -44.96 -12.06
N ALA A 4 15.00 -45.59 -13.00
CA ALA A 4 16.46 -45.52 -13.04
C ALA A 4 16.98 -44.09 -13.30
N VAL A 5 16.29 -43.33 -14.17
CA VAL A 5 16.65 -41.94 -14.51
C VAL A 5 16.35 -41.00 -13.34
N ILE A 6 15.23 -41.21 -12.65
CA ILE A 6 14.86 -40.44 -11.46
C ILE A 6 15.86 -40.67 -10.32
N LEU A 7 16.23 -41.94 -10.05
CA LEU A 7 17.22 -42.27 -9.03
C LEU A 7 18.62 -41.75 -9.36
N ASP A 8 18.99 -41.65 -10.64
CA ASP A 8 20.28 -41.07 -11.04
C ASP A 8 20.38 -39.58 -10.70
N ARG A 9 19.28 -38.81 -10.89
CA ARG A 9 19.19 -37.41 -10.47
C ARG A 9 19.36 -37.27 -8.95
N ALA A 10 18.64 -38.11 -8.20
CA ALA A 10 18.71 -38.15 -6.73
C ALA A 10 20.13 -38.45 -6.24
N LYS A 11 20.75 -39.49 -6.80
CA LYS A 11 22.11 -39.90 -6.46
C LYS A 11 23.13 -38.81 -6.78
N SER A 12 23.03 -38.19 -7.95
CA SER A 12 23.96 -37.15 -8.38
C SER A 12 23.91 -35.92 -7.47
N MET A 13 22.70 -35.48 -7.09
CA MET A 13 22.51 -34.37 -6.15
C MET A 13 23.08 -34.72 -4.76
N LEU A 14 22.64 -35.84 -4.17
CA LEU A 14 23.07 -36.22 -2.83
C LEU A 14 24.58 -36.43 -2.74
N GLU A 15 25.19 -37.14 -3.69
CA GLU A 15 26.63 -37.42 -3.66
C GLU A 15 27.48 -36.15 -3.76
N ARG A 16 27.00 -35.15 -4.51
CA ARG A 16 27.64 -33.84 -4.63
C ARG A 16 27.50 -33.04 -3.33
N ASP A 17 26.31 -33.04 -2.73
CA ASP A 17 25.92 -31.99 -1.78
C ASP A 17 25.85 -32.43 -0.30
N LYS A 18 25.88 -33.74 0.01
CA LYS A 18 25.66 -34.31 1.36
C LYS A 18 26.53 -33.76 2.50
N ASN A 19 27.65 -33.12 2.19
CA ASN A 19 28.56 -32.58 3.19
C ASN A 19 28.27 -31.11 3.57
N HIS A 20 27.25 -30.47 2.97
CA HIS A 20 26.87 -29.10 3.31
C HIS A 20 25.91 -29.06 4.51
N ALA A 21 26.32 -28.39 5.59
CA ALA A 21 25.50 -28.21 6.80
C ALA A 21 24.29 -27.28 6.59
N ALA A 22 24.34 -26.41 5.58
CA ALA A 22 23.23 -25.54 5.21
C ALA A 22 22.03 -26.32 4.59
N ILE A 23 22.27 -27.53 4.09
CA ILE A 23 21.21 -28.38 3.55
C ILE A 23 20.61 -29.17 4.71
N ILE A 24 19.33 -28.97 4.97
CA ILE A 24 18.59 -29.64 6.06
C ILE A 24 17.54 -30.64 5.55
N ILE A 25 17.11 -30.48 4.30
CA ILE A 25 16.01 -31.24 3.67
C ILE A 25 16.41 -31.62 2.24
N TRP A 26 16.10 -32.84 1.81
CA TRP A 26 16.18 -33.25 0.40
C TRP A 26 14.79 -33.22 -0.24
N SER A 27 14.61 -32.45 -1.32
CA SER A 27 13.36 -32.49 -2.10
C SER A 27 13.41 -33.57 -3.18
N CYS A 28 12.29 -34.29 -3.40
CA CYS A 28 12.18 -35.30 -4.45
C CYS A 28 11.92 -34.70 -5.85
N GLY A 29 11.64 -33.41 -5.96
CA GLY A 29 11.30 -32.73 -7.22
C GLY A 29 10.25 -31.65 -6.99
N ASN A 30 9.56 -31.29 -8.08
CA ASN A 30 8.47 -30.29 -8.10
C ASN A 30 7.41 -30.73 -9.11
N GLU A 31 6.12 -30.59 -8.78
CA GLU A 31 4.96 -30.69 -9.70
C GLU A 31 5.00 -31.89 -10.67
N SER A 32 5.54 -33.01 -10.22
CA SER A 32 5.75 -34.21 -11.06
C SER A 32 4.78 -35.35 -10.71
N CYS A 33 3.69 -35.02 -10.00
CA CYS A 33 2.68 -35.95 -9.49
C CYS A 33 3.27 -36.99 -8.50
N GLY A 34 2.42 -37.78 -7.86
CA GLY A 34 2.85 -38.89 -7.01
C GLY A 34 3.17 -40.16 -7.81
N GLY A 35 3.77 -41.16 -7.14
CA GLY A 35 3.99 -42.47 -7.75
C GLY A 35 5.14 -43.26 -7.14
N LYS A 36 5.26 -44.52 -7.59
CA LYS A 36 6.27 -45.46 -7.06
C LYS A 36 7.70 -45.01 -7.33
N ASP A 37 7.95 -44.36 -8.47
CA ASP A 37 9.30 -43.93 -8.85
C ASP A 37 9.81 -42.79 -7.94
N ILE A 38 8.94 -41.82 -7.61
CA ILE A 38 9.24 -40.76 -6.62
C ILE A 38 9.34 -41.34 -5.21
N PHE A 39 8.46 -42.26 -4.84
CA PHE A 39 8.57 -42.96 -3.56
C PHE A 39 9.92 -43.68 -3.42
N ALA A 40 10.38 -44.38 -4.45
CA ALA A 40 11.71 -45.02 -4.45
C ALA A 40 12.86 -44.02 -4.32
N MET A 41 12.73 -42.81 -4.87
CA MET A 41 13.68 -41.70 -4.67
C MET A 41 13.71 -41.23 -3.21
N SER A 42 12.55 -41.07 -2.57
CA SER A 42 12.49 -40.71 -1.15
C SER A 42 13.15 -41.77 -0.26
N GLU A 43 12.91 -43.06 -0.53
CA GLU A 43 13.51 -44.17 0.20
C GLU A 43 15.02 -44.25 -0.03
N TYR A 44 15.50 -43.88 -1.22
CA TYR A 44 16.94 -43.77 -1.49
C TYR A 44 17.59 -42.70 -0.60
N PHE A 45 16.98 -41.52 -0.47
CA PHE A 45 17.49 -40.47 0.42
C PHE A 45 17.51 -40.92 1.87
N ARG A 46 16.40 -41.43 2.41
CA ARG A 46 16.32 -41.92 3.81
C ARG A 46 17.37 -43.00 4.11
N LYS A 47 17.59 -43.91 3.17
CA LYS A 47 18.58 -44.99 3.33
C LYS A 47 20.01 -44.50 3.27
N THR A 48 20.32 -43.57 2.37
CA THR A 48 21.69 -43.16 2.05
C THR A 48 22.17 -42.03 2.96
N ASP A 49 21.27 -41.14 3.37
CA ASP A 49 21.51 -40.05 4.29
C ASP A 49 20.37 -39.95 5.33
N PRO A 50 20.45 -40.70 6.44
CA PRO A 50 19.44 -40.67 7.48
C PRO A 50 19.52 -39.40 8.35
N THR A 51 20.41 -38.44 8.05
CA THR A 51 20.62 -37.25 8.89
C THR A 51 19.73 -36.06 8.50
N ARG A 52 18.98 -36.17 7.40
CA ARG A 52 18.14 -35.11 6.83
C ARG A 52 16.73 -35.62 6.54
N LEU A 53 15.77 -34.70 6.56
CA LEU A 53 14.39 -34.99 6.18
C LEU A 53 14.24 -35.05 4.66
N VAL A 54 13.18 -35.70 4.20
CA VAL A 54 12.78 -35.77 2.79
C VAL A 54 11.46 -35.03 2.58
N HIS A 55 11.44 -34.16 1.59
CA HIS A 55 10.31 -33.34 1.19
C HIS A 55 9.81 -33.72 -0.21
N TYR A 56 8.51 -33.62 -0.42
CA TYR A 56 7.87 -33.55 -1.72
C TYR A 56 6.49 -32.89 -1.52
N GLU A 57 5.96 -32.11 -2.46
CA GLU A 57 4.67 -31.43 -2.30
C GLU A 57 3.52 -32.21 -2.96
N SER A 58 3.81 -32.88 -4.07
CA SER A 58 2.82 -33.48 -4.97
C SER A 58 2.04 -34.65 -4.35
N ILE A 59 2.42 -35.11 -3.15
CA ILE A 59 1.57 -36.04 -2.38
C ILE A 59 0.24 -35.42 -1.95
N PHE A 60 0.14 -34.08 -1.88
CA PHE A 60 -1.14 -33.40 -1.69
C PHE A 60 -2.17 -33.83 -2.76
N TRP A 61 -1.73 -33.93 -4.02
CA TRP A 61 -2.54 -34.35 -5.16
C TRP A 61 -2.66 -35.88 -5.31
N ASP A 62 -1.65 -36.64 -4.88
CA ASP A 62 -1.63 -38.10 -4.97
C ASP A 62 -1.06 -38.78 -3.72
N ARG A 63 -1.97 -39.20 -2.84
CA ARG A 63 -1.64 -39.85 -1.55
C ARG A 63 -1.35 -41.35 -1.65
N ARG A 64 -1.28 -41.98 -2.84
CA ARG A 64 -1.02 -43.44 -2.98
C ARG A 64 0.29 -43.88 -2.30
N TYR A 65 1.29 -43.00 -2.27
CA TYR A 65 2.56 -43.19 -1.56
C TYR A 65 2.78 -42.05 -0.56
N ASN A 66 1.84 -41.84 0.38
CA ASN A 66 1.85 -40.73 1.35
C ASN A 66 3.10 -40.66 2.25
N ALA A 67 3.84 -41.76 2.37
CA ALA A 67 5.13 -41.83 3.09
C ALA A 67 6.31 -41.25 2.31
N THR A 68 6.09 -40.69 1.11
CA THR A 68 7.16 -40.08 0.29
C THR A 68 7.78 -38.86 0.97
N SER A 69 7.00 -38.04 1.66
CA SER A 69 7.47 -36.85 2.37
C SER A 69 7.39 -37.03 3.89
N ASP A 70 8.35 -36.49 4.63
CA ASP A 70 8.40 -36.50 6.10
C ASP A 70 7.59 -35.35 6.73
N MET A 71 7.13 -34.42 5.91
CA MET A 71 6.25 -33.29 6.25
C MET A 71 5.06 -33.22 5.28
N GLU A 72 3.97 -32.57 5.68
CA GLU A 72 2.99 -32.09 4.69
C GLU A 72 3.55 -30.82 4.06
N SER A 73 3.48 -30.74 2.74
CA SER A 73 3.85 -29.55 2.01
C SER A 73 2.86 -29.29 0.90
N GLN A 74 2.45 -28.03 0.78
CA GLN A 74 1.51 -27.57 -0.24
C GLN A 74 2.03 -26.25 -0.84
N MET A 75 1.46 -25.86 -1.97
CA MET A 75 1.78 -24.63 -2.67
C MET A 75 0.54 -23.73 -2.66
N TYR A 76 0.71 -22.47 -2.26
CA TYR A 76 -0.33 -21.43 -2.31
C TYR A 76 -1.63 -21.75 -1.54
N THR A 77 -1.56 -22.66 -0.57
CA THR A 77 -2.70 -22.97 0.30
C THR A 77 -2.99 -21.80 1.22
N LYS A 78 -4.24 -21.32 1.21
CA LYS A 78 -4.70 -20.20 2.03
C LYS A 78 -4.60 -20.53 3.51
N VAL A 79 -4.32 -19.52 4.35
CA VAL A 79 -4.20 -19.67 5.81
C VAL A 79 -5.38 -20.45 6.42
N ALA A 80 -6.61 -20.10 6.06
CA ALA A 80 -7.81 -20.78 6.57
C ALA A 80 -7.87 -22.28 6.18
N ASP A 81 -7.38 -22.63 4.99
CA ASP A 81 -7.33 -24.01 4.51
C ASP A 81 -6.18 -24.80 5.19
N ILE A 82 -5.05 -24.14 5.50
CA ILE A 82 -3.96 -24.72 6.30
C ILE A 82 -4.47 -25.07 7.70
N GLU A 83 -5.15 -24.14 8.37
CA GLU A 83 -5.71 -24.37 9.71
C GLU A 83 -6.69 -25.54 9.71
N LYS A 84 -7.60 -25.57 8.73
CA LYS A 84 -8.54 -26.67 8.56
C LYS A 84 -7.82 -28.00 8.35
N PHE A 85 -6.80 -28.02 7.48
CA PHE A 85 -6.01 -29.22 7.22
C PHE A 85 -5.33 -29.74 8.50
N LEU A 86 -4.65 -28.85 9.25
CA LEU A 86 -3.94 -29.21 10.48
C LEU A 86 -4.85 -29.66 11.63
N ALA A 87 -6.12 -29.23 11.63
CA ALA A 87 -7.13 -29.74 12.56
C ALA A 87 -7.49 -31.21 12.29
N GLU A 88 -7.46 -31.64 11.02
CA GLU A 88 -7.84 -32.99 10.59
C GLU A 88 -6.63 -33.94 10.46
N HIS A 89 -5.43 -33.42 10.25
CA HIS A 89 -4.21 -34.17 9.94
C HIS A 89 -3.02 -33.76 10.82
N PRO A 90 -2.99 -34.21 12.10
CA PRO A 90 -1.98 -33.79 13.06
C PRO A 90 -0.63 -34.53 12.95
N GLU A 91 -0.47 -35.47 12.01
CA GLU A 91 0.62 -36.45 12.04
C GLU A 91 1.99 -35.90 11.61
N LYS A 92 1.99 -34.82 10.82
CA LYS A 92 3.19 -34.20 10.26
C LYS A 92 3.15 -32.69 10.46
N PRO A 93 4.32 -32.02 10.58
CA PRO A 93 4.36 -30.58 10.41
C PRO A 93 3.93 -30.20 8.99
N PHE A 94 3.44 -28.98 8.84
CA PHE A 94 3.03 -28.38 7.59
C PHE A 94 3.97 -27.24 7.24
N LEU A 95 4.40 -27.17 5.99
CA LEU A 95 5.06 -25.99 5.44
C LEU A 95 4.54 -25.68 4.04
N CYS A 96 4.60 -24.42 3.63
CA CYS A 96 4.35 -24.07 2.25
C CYS A 96 5.66 -24.06 1.47
N CYS A 97 5.88 -25.01 0.56
CA CYS A 97 7.08 -24.96 -0.30
C CYS A 97 7.06 -23.77 -1.27
N GLU A 98 5.87 -23.23 -1.53
CA GLU A 98 5.64 -21.97 -2.23
C GLU A 98 4.43 -21.28 -1.57
N TYR A 99 4.54 -20.00 -1.21
CA TYR A 99 3.42 -19.18 -0.76
C TYR A 99 3.63 -17.70 -1.12
N THR A 100 2.59 -16.89 -0.95
CA THR A 100 2.59 -15.45 -1.21
C THR A 100 3.25 -15.11 -2.56
N HIS A 101 2.60 -15.54 -3.65
CA HIS A 101 3.10 -15.36 -5.02
C HIS A 101 3.38 -13.89 -5.31
N SER A 102 4.62 -13.54 -5.65
CA SER A 102 5.14 -12.17 -5.62
C SER A 102 5.11 -11.49 -6.99
N MET A 103 4.28 -11.96 -7.92
CA MET A 103 4.14 -11.40 -9.27
C MET A 103 3.67 -9.95 -9.27
N GLY A 104 4.45 -9.07 -9.92
CA GLY A 104 4.14 -7.64 -10.01
C GLY A 104 3.95 -6.99 -8.63
N ASN A 105 2.87 -6.24 -8.47
CA ASN A 105 2.48 -5.62 -7.21
C ASN A 105 1.61 -6.61 -6.36
N SER A 106 2.24 -7.34 -5.44
CA SER A 106 1.63 -8.47 -4.71
C SER A 106 2.08 -8.53 -3.23
N ASN A 107 2.12 -9.72 -2.62
CA ASN A 107 2.43 -9.99 -1.21
C ASN A 107 1.42 -9.39 -0.19
N GLY A 108 0.21 -9.07 -0.64
CA GLY A 108 -0.89 -8.71 0.24
C GLY A 108 -1.31 -9.89 1.13
N GLY A 109 -1.55 -9.62 2.42
CA GLY A 109 -1.97 -10.61 3.40
C GLY A 109 -0.87 -11.53 3.94
N MET A 110 0.41 -11.27 3.60
CA MET A 110 1.54 -12.11 4.07
C MET A 110 1.58 -12.27 5.59
N HIS A 111 1.21 -11.23 6.35
CA HIS A 111 1.18 -11.25 7.82
C HIS A 111 0.27 -12.35 8.39
N LYS A 112 -0.83 -12.71 7.70
CA LYS A 112 -1.73 -13.79 8.11
C LYS A 112 -1.00 -15.14 8.19
N TYR A 113 -0.04 -15.38 7.31
CA TYR A 113 0.78 -16.59 7.33
C TYR A 113 1.80 -16.55 8.45
N THR A 114 2.47 -15.41 8.68
CA THR A 114 3.48 -15.33 9.74
C THR A 114 2.85 -15.38 11.13
N GLU A 115 1.70 -14.71 11.34
CA GLU A 115 0.88 -14.86 12.56
C GLU A 115 0.43 -16.31 12.79
N LEU A 116 0.18 -17.09 11.72
CA LEU A 116 -0.15 -18.52 11.86
C LEU A 116 1.00 -19.31 12.49
N THR A 117 2.26 -18.96 12.20
CA THR A 117 3.43 -19.65 12.78
C THR A 117 3.53 -19.48 14.31
N GLU A 118 2.97 -18.39 14.84
CA GLU A 118 2.97 -18.08 16.26
C GLU A 118 1.87 -18.85 17.01
N ARG A 119 0.70 -19.03 16.37
CA ARG A 119 -0.49 -19.66 17.00
C ARG A 119 -0.65 -21.15 16.72
N GLU A 120 -0.01 -21.69 15.68
CA GLU A 120 -0.08 -23.12 15.32
C GLU A 120 1.34 -23.71 15.17
N PRO A 121 1.90 -24.34 16.23
CA PRO A 121 3.27 -24.85 16.24
C PRO A 121 3.59 -25.91 15.18
N ARG A 122 2.57 -26.55 14.59
CA ARG A 122 2.76 -27.52 13.50
C ARG A 122 2.92 -26.85 12.14
N TYR A 123 2.50 -25.60 11.99
CA TYR A 123 2.78 -24.80 10.80
C TYR A 123 4.15 -24.15 10.94
N GLN A 124 5.11 -24.57 10.11
CA GLN A 124 6.52 -24.15 10.21
C GLN A 124 6.90 -23.10 9.16
N GLY A 125 5.93 -22.34 8.66
CA GLY A 125 6.13 -21.26 7.70
C GLY A 125 6.14 -21.73 6.24
N GLY A 126 6.78 -20.95 5.37
CA GLY A 126 6.86 -21.24 3.95
C GLY A 126 7.93 -20.44 3.21
N PHE A 127 8.09 -20.74 1.92
CA PHE A 127 9.05 -20.09 1.04
C PHE A 127 8.32 -19.20 0.03
N ILE A 128 8.63 -17.90 0.03
CA ILE A 128 8.02 -16.94 -0.91
C ILE A 128 8.37 -17.36 -2.34
N TRP A 129 7.38 -17.35 -3.22
CA TRP A 129 7.61 -17.46 -4.67
C TRP A 129 7.61 -16.06 -5.30
N ASP A 130 8.73 -15.54 -5.81
CA ASP A 130 10.11 -16.03 -5.69
C ASP A 130 11.10 -14.87 -5.40
N PHE A 131 12.40 -15.15 -5.52
CA PHE A 131 13.44 -14.20 -5.15
C PHE A 131 13.64 -13.05 -6.16
N VAL A 132 13.51 -13.30 -7.47
CA VAL A 132 13.93 -12.32 -8.48
C VAL A 132 13.25 -12.52 -9.83
N ASP A 133 12.79 -11.43 -10.43
CA ASP A 133 12.21 -11.45 -11.77
C ASP A 133 13.16 -12.07 -12.80
N GLN A 134 12.63 -13.00 -13.59
CA GLN A 134 13.34 -13.68 -14.67
C GLN A 134 13.09 -12.93 -15.98
N ALA A 135 13.67 -11.74 -16.09
CA ALA A 135 13.64 -10.92 -17.30
C ALA A 135 15.04 -10.74 -17.93
N ILE A 136 15.08 -10.55 -19.24
CA ILE A 136 16.32 -10.48 -20.02
C ILE A 136 16.44 -9.11 -20.66
N ALA A 137 17.57 -8.42 -20.44
CA ALA A 137 17.84 -7.15 -21.09
C ALA A 137 17.84 -7.27 -22.62
N LYS A 138 17.07 -6.41 -23.29
CA LYS A 138 16.94 -6.33 -24.74
C LYS A 138 16.88 -4.88 -25.19
N LYS A 139 17.18 -4.62 -26.46
CA LYS A 139 16.96 -3.31 -27.08
C LYS A 139 15.63 -3.24 -27.81
N ASP A 140 14.91 -2.15 -27.61
CA ASP A 140 13.71 -1.80 -28.37
C ASP A 140 14.07 -1.44 -29.82
N ARG A 141 13.05 -1.08 -30.61
CA ARG A 141 13.22 -0.67 -32.01
C ARG A 141 14.04 0.61 -32.22
N TYR A 142 14.28 1.39 -31.17
CA TYR A 142 15.03 2.65 -31.18
C TYR A 142 16.43 2.50 -30.54
N GLY A 143 16.78 1.30 -30.05
CA GLY A 143 18.06 1.00 -29.44
C GLY A 143 18.14 1.27 -27.93
N LYS A 144 17.03 1.61 -27.27
CA LYS A 144 16.96 1.76 -25.80
C LYS A 144 16.83 0.39 -25.14
N GLU A 145 17.50 0.22 -24.00
CA GLU A 145 17.44 -1.03 -23.24
C GLU A 145 16.13 -1.12 -22.43
N PHE A 146 15.57 -2.32 -22.35
CA PHE A 146 14.42 -2.68 -21.51
C PHE A 146 14.55 -4.13 -21.05
N LEU A 147 13.78 -4.51 -20.02
CA LEU A 147 13.70 -5.89 -19.53
C LEU A 147 12.60 -6.64 -20.28
N ALA A 148 12.98 -7.61 -21.09
CA ALA A 148 12.08 -8.42 -21.90
C ALA A 148 11.62 -9.68 -21.16
N TYR A 149 10.40 -10.10 -21.42
CA TYR A 149 9.79 -11.33 -20.89
C TYR A 149 9.21 -12.19 -22.04
N GLY A 150 8.42 -13.23 -21.73
CA GLY A 150 7.84 -14.13 -22.73
C GLY A 150 7.09 -13.39 -23.85
N GLY A 151 7.26 -13.82 -25.09
CA GLY A 151 6.66 -13.22 -26.28
C GLY A 151 7.49 -12.10 -26.93
N ASP A 152 8.42 -11.49 -26.21
CA ASP A 152 9.29 -10.44 -26.74
C ASP A 152 10.39 -10.99 -27.66
N PHE A 153 10.66 -12.30 -27.64
CA PHE A 153 11.68 -12.94 -28.49
C PHE A 153 11.10 -13.51 -29.79
N GLY A 154 9.81 -13.27 -30.05
CA GLY A 154 9.08 -13.82 -31.20
C GLY A 154 8.57 -15.25 -30.97
N ASP A 155 8.79 -15.79 -29.77
CA ASP A 155 8.11 -16.95 -29.22
C ASP A 155 6.60 -16.70 -29.12
N ARG A 156 5.79 -17.73 -29.41
CA ARG A 156 4.33 -17.62 -29.49
C ARG A 156 3.57 -18.68 -28.69
N SER A 157 4.27 -19.70 -28.22
CA SER A 157 3.86 -20.36 -26.98
C SER A 157 4.67 -19.67 -25.88
N SER A 158 4.06 -18.75 -25.16
CA SER A 158 4.69 -17.96 -24.11
C SER A 158 3.65 -17.58 -23.05
N ASP A 159 4.05 -17.64 -21.78
CA ASP A 159 3.23 -17.22 -20.63
C ASP A 159 3.52 -15.76 -20.21
N TYR A 160 4.08 -14.97 -21.14
CA TYR A 160 4.32 -13.54 -21.01
C TYR A 160 5.10 -13.16 -19.75
N ASN A 161 4.53 -12.31 -18.88
CA ASN A 161 5.17 -11.79 -17.68
C ASN A 161 5.03 -12.71 -16.46
N PHE A 162 4.50 -13.93 -16.61
CA PHE A 162 4.48 -14.99 -15.57
C PHE A 162 5.89 -15.52 -15.20
N SER A 163 6.94 -14.79 -15.56
CA SER A 163 8.31 -14.99 -15.13
C SER A 163 8.81 -13.84 -14.26
N GLY A 164 7.95 -12.85 -13.98
CA GLY A 164 8.20 -11.65 -13.18
C GLY A 164 7.60 -11.77 -11.79
N ASP A 165 8.06 -12.77 -11.05
CA ASP A 165 7.49 -13.19 -9.77
C ASP A 165 8.36 -12.83 -8.57
N GLY A 166 9.31 -11.92 -8.73
CA GLY A 166 10.34 -11.66 -7.73
C GLY A 166 9.95 -10.65 -6.65
N ILE A 167 10.39 -10.89 -5.42
CA ILE A 167 10.52 -9.83 -4.40
C ILE A 167 11.64 -8.82 -4.73
N LEU A 168 12.51 -9.16 -5.68
CA LEU A 168 13.48 -8.28 -6.31
C LEU A 168 13.21 -8.11 -7.80
N TYR A 169 13.48 -6.92 -8.31
CA TYR A 169 13.55 -6.70 -9.75
C TYR A 169 14.69 -7.50 -10.39
N ALA A 170 14.64 -7.71 -11.71
CA ALA A 170 15.65 -8.47 -12.44
C ALA A 170 17.08 -7.92 -12.28
N ASP A 171 17.23 -6.61 -12.01
CA ASP A 171 18.51 -5.94 -11.75
C ASP A 171 18.93 -5.94 -10.25
N ARG A 172 18.18 -6.65 -9.39
CA ARG A 172 18.35 -6.79 -7.93
C ARG A 172 18.05 -5.53 -7.14
N LYS A 173 17.43 -4.51 -7.75
CA LYS A 173 16.79 -3.45 -6.98
C LYS A 173 15.67 -4.04 -6.10
N LEU A 174 15.46 -3.40 -4.96
CA LEU A 174 14.42 -3.79 -4.03
C LEU A 174 13.06 -3.33 -4.57
N THR A 175 12.05 -4.19 -4.47
CA THR A 175 10.65 -3.79 -4.68
C THR A 175 10.07 -3.19 -3.40
N ALA A 176 8.99 -2.41 -3.49
CA ALA A 176 8.27 -1.92 -2.31
C ALA A 176 7.80 -3.06 -1.38
N LYS A 177 7.51 -4.25 -1.93
CA LYS A 177 7.06 -5.45 -1.19
C LYS A 177 8.02 -5.83 -0.06
N LEU A 178 9.31 -5.55 -0.22
CA LEU A 178 10.34 -5.99 0.72
C LEU A 178 10.27 -5.32 2.10
N GLN A 179 9.60 -4.17 2.24
CA GLN A 179 9.39 -3.59 3.57
C GLN A 179 8.53 -4.51 4.45
N ASP A 180 7.44 -5.03 3.89
CA ASP A 180 6.55 -5.98 4.57
C ASP A 180 7.19 -7.35 4.71
N VAL A 181 7.93 -7.83 3.70
CA VAL A 181 8.66 -9.11 3.82
C VAL A 181 9.67 -9.04 4.97
N LYS A 182 10.41 -7.94 5.09
CA LYS A 182 11.39 -7.72 6.17
C LYS A 182 10.70 -7.70 7.54
N PHE A 183 9.59 -6.98 7.65
CA PHE A 183 8.84 -6.87 8.91
C PHE A 183 8.24 -8.21 9.33
N ASN A 184 7.53 -8.89 8.43
CA ASN A 184 6.88 -10.18 8.73
C ASN A 184 7.89 -11.29 9.09
N TYR A 185 9.15 -11.18 8.67
CA TYR A 185 10.22 -12.14 8.99
C TYR A 185 11.17 -11.70 10.12
N GLN A 186 10.88 -10.60 10.81
CA GLN A 186 11.71 -10.18 11.92
C GLN A 186 11.64 -11.17 13.09
N ASN A 187 12.77 -11.41 13.77
CA ASN A 187 12.87 -12.40 14.85
C ASN A 187 12.51 -11.83 16.24
N PHE A 188 11.99 -10.60 16.28
CA PHE A 188 11.68 -9.90 17.51
C PHE A 188 10.42 -9.07 17.30
N HIS A 189 9.43 -9.20 18.16
CA HIS A 189 8.29 -8.28 18.18
C HIS A 189 8.55 -7.17 19.20
N LEU A 190 8.32 -5.94 18.77
CA LEU A 190 8.40 -4.76 19.62
C LEU A 190 7.02 -4.13 19.67
N ASN A 191 6.25 -4.44 20.72
CA ASN A 191 4.94 -3.82 20.91
C ASN A 191 5.16 -2.50 21.65
N VAL A 192 4.97 -1.37 20.96
CA VAL A 192 5.28 -0.04 21.46
C VAL A 192 3.99 0.64 21.92
N GLU A 193 3.96 1.05 23.18
CA GLU A 193 2.89 1.79 23.85
C GLU A 193 3.45 3.12 24.38
N ALA A 194 2.58 4.02 24.84
CA ALA A 194 2.98 5.36 25.27
C ALA A 194 3.95 5.38 26.47
N ASP A 195 3.83 4.38 27.36
CA ASP A 195 4.60 4.28 28.61
C ASP A 195 5.62 3.14 28.60
N GLY A 196 5.68 2.33 27.54
CA GLY A 196 6.50 1.13 27.54
C GLY A 196 6.67 0.47 26.18
N VAL A 197 7.69 -0.38 26.07
CA VAL A 197 7.85 -1.30 24.94
C VAL A 197 7.97 -2.74 25.46
N THR A 198 7.14 -3.63 24.93
CA THR A 198 7.27 -5.07 25.17
C THR A 198 8.10 -5.69 24.05
N LEU A 199 9.30 -6.13 24.40
CA LEU A 199 10.21 -6.85 23.51
C LEU A 199 10.02 -8.36 23.69
N GLU A 200 9.56 -9.03 22.65
CA GLU A 200 9.42 -10.49 22.59
C GLU A 200 10.46 -11.07 21.63
N ASN A 201 11.21 -12.07 22.10
CA ASN A 201 12.26 -12.71 21.33
C ASN A 201 11.79 -14.07 20.79
N ILE A 202 11.43 -14.11 19.50
CA ILE A 202 11.04 -15.33 18.81
C ILE A 202 12.21 -16.00 18.07
N SER A 203 13.43 -15.46 18.17
CA SER A 203 14.64 -16.12 17.67
C SER A 203 14.89 -17.44 18.39
N LEU A 204 15.46 -18.41 17.68
CA LEU A 204 15.79 -19.73 18.27
C LEU A 204 17.10 -19.74 19.06
N PHE A 205 18.06 -18.87 18.72
CA PHE A 205 19.43 -18.95 19.25
C PHE A 205 20.03 -17.61 19.66
N THR A 206 19.43 -16.49 19.25
CA THR A 206 20.01 -15.15 19.44
C THR A 206 19.37 -14.46 20.63
N ASN A 207 20.18 -13.86 21.50
CA ASN A 207 19.69 -13.01 22.58
C ASN A 207 19.51 -11.57 22.08
N ALA A 208 18.49 -10.85 22.55
CA ALA A 208 18.30 -9.45 22.18
C ALA A 208 19.49 -8.54 22.54
N SER A 209 20.25 -8.89 23.59
CA SER A 209 21.45 -8.15 24.03
C SER A 209 22.63 -8.18 23.04
N GLU A 210 22.52 -8.91 21.92
CA GLU A 210 23.44 -8.80 20.77
C GLU A 210 23.21 -7.50 19.96
N TYR A 211 22.09 -6.81 20.16
CA TYR A 211 21.68 -5.59 19.45
C TYR A 211 21.61 -4.36 20.36
N ASP A 212 21.66 -3.17 19.76
CA ASP A 212 21.31 -1.92 20.44
C ASP A 212 19.81 -1.63 20.19
N LEU A 213 19.14 -1.06 21.20
CA LEU A 213 17.80 -0.49 21.09
C LEU A 213 17.92 0.97 20.67
N HIS A 214 17.31 1.33 19.55
CA HIS A 214 17.19 2.70 19.06
C HIS A 214 15.74 3.16 19.17
N TYR A 215 15.54 4.34 19.74
CA TYR A 215 14.26 5.00 19.91
C TYR A 215 14.26 6.28 19.07
N GLU A 216 13.17 6.50 18.34
CA GLU A 216 12.92 7.73 17.58
C GLU A 216 11.49 8.20 17.88
N LEU A 217 11.35 9.39 18.46
CA LEU A 217 10.07 10.02 18.77
C LEU A 217 9.80 11.18 17.82
N LEU A 218 8.66 11.11 17.15
CA LEU A 218 8.13 12.14 16.28
C LEU A 218 6.92 12.81 16.94
N LEU A 219 6.80 14.12 16.77
CA LEU A 219 5.58 14.90 17.02
C LEU A 219 5.12 15.50 15.69
N ASP A 220 3.91 15.18 15.25
CA ASP A 220 3.37 15.54 13.94
C ASP A 220 4.32 15.20 12.78
N GLY A 221 4.95 14.03 12.89
CA GLY A 221 5.94 13.52 11.94
C GLY A 221 7.31 14.21 11.99
N GLN A 222 7.51 15.23 12.82
CA GLN A 222 8.82 15.85 13.02
C GLN A 222 9.58 15.16 14.14
N LYS A 223 10.82 14.75 13.87
CA LYS A 223 11.68 14.18 14.89
C LYS A 223 12.03 15.21 15.95
N ILE A 224 11.64 14.93 17.19
CA ILE A 224 11.91 15.77 18.35
C ILE A 224 12.93 15.13 19.31
N TRP A 225 13.08 13.82 19.26
CA TRP A 225 13.96 13.11 20.18
C TRP A 225 14.42 11.75 19.63
N GLU A 226 15.64 11.35 19.99
CA GLU A 226 16.17 10.02 19.71
C GLU A 226 17.13 9.56 20.81
N LYS A 227 17.26 8.25 20.99
CA LYS A 227 18.22 7.64 21.91
C LYS A 227 18.64 6.27 21.39
N THR A 228 19.88 5.89 21.66
CA THR A 228 20.34 4.51 21.45
C THR A 228 21.01 4.00 22.71
N GLU A 229 20.68 2.79 23.12
CA GLU A 229 21.29 2.10 24.25
C GLU A 229 21.40 0.60 24.01
N ALA A 230 22.18 -0.11 24.83
CA ALA A 230 22.29 -1.55 24.72
C ALA A 230 20.93 -2.20 25.03
N ALA A 231 20.47 -3.12 24.17
CA ALA A 231 19.24 -3.85 24.44
C ALA A 231 19.37 -4.74 25.69
N PRO A 232 18.29 -4.93 26.47
CA PRO A 232 18.29 -5.84 27.61
C PRO A 232 18.55 -7.29 27.15
N SER A 233 18.95 -8.14 28.09
CA SER A 233 19.05 -9.57 27.82
C SER A 233 17.67 -10.22 27.82
N VAL A 234 17.08 -10.38 26.64
CA VAL A 234 15.88 -11.21 26.41
C VAL A 234 16.33 -12.45 25.64
N LYS A 235 16.27 -13.63 26.28
CA LYS A 235 16.72 -14.89 25.66
C LYS A 235 15.66 -15.42 24.67
N PRO A 236 16.05 -16.33 23.76
CA PRO A 236 15.09 -17.08 22.93
C PRO A 236 13.86 -17.56 23.70
N GLY A 237 12.67 -17.20 23.21
CA GLY A 237 11.36 -17.56 23.80
C GLY A 237 10.95 -16.75 25.03
N GLU A 238 11.73 -15.76 25.46
CA GLU A 238 11.37 -14.85 26.55
C GLU A 238 10.77 -13.55 26.01
N LYS A 239 10.03 -12.85 26.88
CA LYS A 239 9.54 -11.50 26.65
C LYS A 239 9.85 -10.61 27.84
N GLN A 240 10.13 -9.34 27.59
CA GLN A 240 10.41 -8.35 28.62
C GLN A 240 9.79 -7.01 28.24
N ARG A 241 9.08 -6.40 29.20
CA ARG A 241 8.63 -5.01 29.11
C ARG A 241 9.72 -4.08 29.62
N LEU A 242 9.95 -2.98 28.89
CA LEU A 242 10.78 -1.85 29.28
C LEU A 242 9.87 -0.66 29.50
N GLU A 243 9.88 -0.11 30.71
CA GLU A 243 9.17 1.15 31.00
C GLU A 243 9.96 2.33 30.42
N LEU A 244 9.25 3.31 29.88
CA LEU A 244 9.80 4.45 29.14
C LEU A 244 9.69 5.76 29.93
N ASP A 245 10.07 5.75 31.21
CA ASP A 245 10.03 6.90 32.14
C ASP A 245 10.97 8.08 31.75
N PHE A 246 11.66 7.99 30.63
CA PHE A 246 12.64 8.96 30.14
C PHE A 246 12.21 9.67 28.85
N LEU A 247 11.02 9.37 28.32
CA LEU A 247 10.50 10.09 27.16
C LEU A 247 10.33 11.58 27.51
N PRO A 248 10.71 12.49 26.60
CA PRO A 248 10.47 13.91 26.81
C PRO A 248 8.96 14.19 26.81
N VAL A 249 8.54 15.17 27.60
CA VAL A 249 7.19 15.74 27.48
C VAL A 249 7.12 16.56 26.19
N THR A 250 6.03 16.39 25.46
CA THR A 250 5.76 17.06 24.19
C THR A 250 4.63 18.06 24.31
N ASP A 251 4.49 18.90 23.28
CA ASP A 251 3.28 19.69 23.08
C ASP A 251 2.14 18.78 22.57
N ALA A 252 0.91 19.27 22.60
CA ALA A 252 -0.24 18.55 22.03
C ALA A 252 -0.04 18.29 20.53
N GLY A 253 -0.45 17.10 20.08
CA GLY A 253 -0.30 16.66 18.69
C GLY A 253 -0.20 15.14 18.57
N GLU A 254 0.16 14.66 17.38
CA GLU A 254 0.30 13.22 17.12
C GLU A 254 1.71 12.76 17.44
N GLU A 255 1.85 11.97 18.52
CA GLU A 255 3.10 11.32 18.87
C GLU A 255 3.25 9.98 18.15
N CYS A 256 4.45 9.73 17.64
CA CYS A 256 4.83 8.48 17.01
C CYS A 256 6.19 8.04 17.54
N LEU A 257 6.22 6.92 18.28
CA LEU A 257 7.45 6.34 18.80
C LEU A 257 7.81 5.10 17.99
N THR A 258 8.96 5.14 17.32
CA THR A 258 9.56 3.97 16.69
C THR A 258 10.65 3.41 17.58
N VAL A 259 10.60 2.10 17.83
CA VAL A 259 11.63 1.38 18.60
C VAL A 259 12.20 0.28 17.70
N SER A 260 13.53 0.26 17.57
CA SER A 260 14.24 -0.62 16.65
C SER A 260 15.38 -1.36 17.32
N LEU A 261 15.57 -2.63 16.97
CA LEU A 261 16.82 -3.35 17.24
C LEU A 261 17.79 -3.14 16.09
N VAL A 262 18.99 -2.66 16.39
CA VAL A 262 20.02 -2.36 15.39
C VAL A 262 21.35 -3.07 15.69
N LEU A 263 22.12 -3.39 14.65
CA LEU A 263 23.44 -4.01 14.81
C LEU A 263 24.42 -3.10 15.58
N LYS A 264 25.11 -3.65 16.59
CA LYS A 264 26.14 -2.96 17.38
C LYS A 264 27.44 -2.71 16.61
N GLU A 265 27.72 -3.59 15.66
CA GLU A 265 28.96 -3.67 14.89
C GLU A 265 28.70 -4.16 13.47
N ASP A 266 29.70 -4.01 12.61
CA ASP A 266 29.66 -4.54 11.25
C ASP A 266 29.63 -6.08 11.28
N THR A 267 28.74 -6.67 10.49
CA THR A 267 28.71 -8.11 10.21
C THR A 267 29.08 -8.36 8.75
N PRO A 268 29.33 -9.62 8.33
CA PRO A 268 29.59 -9.92 6.93
C PRO A 268 28.45 -9.55 5.96
N TRP A 269 27.21 -9.36 6.46
CA TRP A 269 26.01 -9.16 5.65
C TRP A 269 25.39 -7.76 5.78
N ALA A 270 25.67 -7.01 6.86
CA ALA A 270 25.22 -5.64 7.02
C ALA A 270 26.15 -4.81 7.91
N LYS A 271 26.01 -3.48 7.83
CA LYS A 271 26.78 -2.53 8.61
C LYS A 271 26.19 -2.32 9.99
N LYS A 272 27.03 -1.85 10.93
CA LYS A 272 26.58 -1.30 12.21
C LYS A 272 25.42 -0.32 11.98
N GLY A 273 24.40 -0.38 12.84
CA GLY A 273 23.20 0.46 12.74
C GLY A 273 22.12 -0.08 11.80
N TYR A 274 22.36 -1.21 11.11
CA TYR A 274 21.31 -1.88 10.35
C TYR A 274 20.19 -2.38 11.28
N GLU A 275 18.96 -1.98 10.99
CA GLU A 275 17.76 -2.37 11.72
C GLU A 275 17.34 -3.79 11.37
N VAL A 276 17.31 -4.68 12.37
CA VAL A 276 16.90 -6.09 12.22
C VAL A 276 15.44 -6.35 12.57
N ALA A 277 14.85 -5.48 13.39
CA ALA A 277 13.45 -5.53 13.78
C ALA A 277 13.02 -4.14 14.28
N PHE A 278 11.75 -3.80 14.11
CA PHE A 278 11.18 -2.61 14.73
C PHE A 278 9.72 -2.83 15.13
N GLY A 279 9.24 -1.90 15.94
CA GLY A 279 7.82 -1.66 16.19
C GLY A 279 7.56 -0.17 16.28
N GLN A 280 6.31 0.24 16.08
CA GLN A 280 5.92 1.63 16.13
C GLN A 280 4.56 1.76 16.82
N GLY A 281 4.45 2.72 17.74
CA GLY A 281 3.20 3.11 18.38
C GLY A 281 2.88 4.56 18.02
N VAL A 282 1.58 4.84 17.84
CA VAL A 282 1.07 6.17 17.47
C VAL A 282 -0.13 6.50 18.35
N TRP A 283 -0.16 7.70 18.94
CA TRP A 283 -1.25 8.16 19.78
C TRP A 283 -1.38 9.69 19.74
N GLN A 284 -2.56 10.19 20.11
CA GLN A 284 -2.80 11.62 20.24
C GLN A 284 -2.48 12.08 21.67
N VAL A 285 -1.73 13.16 21.78
CA VAL A 285 -1.51 13.88 23.04
C VAL A 285 -2.42 15.11 23.04
N GLU A 286 -3.38 15.13 23.96
CA GLU A 286 -4.27 16.27 24.14
C GLU A 286 -3.62 17.37 24.98
N GLU A 287 -4.02 18.62 24.70
CA GLU A 287 -3.64 19.76 25.53
C GLU A 287 -4.38 19.66 26.87
N VAL A 288 -3.71 19.16 27.91
CA VAL A 288 -4.27 19.18 29.25
C VAL A 288 -4.14 20.60 29.80
N GLU A 289 -5.24 21.36 29.86
CA GLU A 289 -5.34 22.53 30.73
C GLU A 289 -5.26 22.05 32.19
N VAL A 290 -4.05 21.88 32.71
CA VAL A 290 -3.84 21.47 34.10
C VAL A 290 -4.18 22.66 34.99
N THR A 291 -5.39 22.70 35.57
CA THR A 291 -5.71 23.67 36.63
C THR A 291 -5.09 23.29 37.99
N SER A 292 -4.69 22.02 38.19
CA SER A 292 -3.70 21.61 39.20
C SER A 292 -3.16 20.16 39.00
N PRO A 293 -1.95 19.82 39.51
CA PRO A 293 -1.30 18.50 39.32
C PRO A 293 -2.02 17.25 39.89
N ALA A 294 -3.20 17.39 40.50
CA ALA A 294 -3.87 16.31 41.22
C ALA A 294 -4.96 15.58 40.40
N GLU A 295 -5.35 16.09 39.23
CA GLU A 295 -6.47 15.55 38.43
C GLU A 295 -6.02 14.74 37.20
N ALA A 296 -4.71 14.59 36.96
CA ALA A 296 -4.16 13.94 35.75
C ALA A 296 -4.22 12.40 35.74
N VAL A 297 -5.04 11.74 36.58
CA VAL A 297 -5.10 10.27 36.69
C VAL A 297 -6.54 9.78 36.76
N GLU A 298 -7.26 9.86 35.64
CA GLU A 298 -8.54 9.20 35.29
C GLU A 298 -9.08 10.05 34.13
N THR A 299 -8.99 9.69 32.84
CA THR A 299 -9.66 8.57 32.18
C THR A 299 -9.20 8.52 30.72
N ALA A 300 -8.87 7.36 30.16
CA ALA A 300 -8.75 7.17 28.72
C ALA A 300 -9.52 5.90 28.33
N GLU A 301 -10.75 6.10 27.84
CA GLU A 301 -11.46 5.12 27.01
C GLU A 301 -11.65 5.79 25.65
N VAL A 302 -11.21 5.17 24.55
CA VAL A 302 -11.38 5.69 23.19
C VAL A 302 -11.91 4.58 22.29
N GLU A 303 -13.13 4.74 21.77
CA GLU A 303 -13.76 3.91 20.72
C GLU A 303 -14.18 4.74 19.47
N GLU A 304 -13.73 6.00 19.34
CA GLU A 304 -14.05 6.87 18.20
C GLU A 304 -12.85 7.08 17.25
N PRO A 305 -13.08 7.39 15.95
CA PRO A 305 -12.00 7.61 15.00
C PRO A 305 -11.09 8.76 15.45
N VAL A 306 -9.78 8.55 15.33
CA VAL A 306 -8.75 9.54 15.68
C VAL A 306 -8.78 10.68 14.64
N TYR A 307 -9.22 11.87 15.04
CA TYR A 307 -9.16 13.09 14.23
C TYR A 307 -7.77 13.71 14.34
N TYR A 308 -7.17 14.08 13.21
CA TYR A 308 -5.88 14.78 13.14
C TYR A 308 -6.09 16.21 12.63
N THR A 309 -5.54 17.20 13.33
CA THR A 309 -5.46 18.58 12.80
C THR A 309 -4.05 18.81 12.28
N ALA A 310 -3.88 19.20 11.02
CA ALA A 310 -2.55 19.47 10.47
C ALA A 310 -1.88 20.68 11.16
N HIS A 311 -0.86 20.41 11.97
CA HIS A 311 -0.13 21.44 12.73
C HIS A 311 1.03 22.08 11.95
N LEU A 312 1.29 21.71 10.69
CA LEU A 312 2.29 22.39 9.87
C LEU A 312 1.73 23.68 9.27
N PRO A 313 2.17 24.87 9.73
CA PRO A 313 1.62 26.14 9.26
C PRO A 313 1.90 26.31 7.77
N LEU A 314 0.82 26.48 6.99
CA LEU A 314 0.90 27.06 5.65
C LEU A 314 1.04 28.59 5.77
N ALA A 315 1.50 29.25 4.71
CA ALA A 315 1.45 30.70 4.66
C ALA A 315 0.01 31.17 4.90
N GLU A 316 -0.22 32.01 5.91
CA GLU A 316 -1.55 32.54 6.17
C GLU A 316 -1.97 33.47 5.02
N TYR A 317 -2.88 32.98 4.18
CA TYR A 317 -3.64 33.84 3.28
C TYR A 317 -4.72 34.54 4.10
N GLY A 318 -4.84 35.86 3.95
CA GLY A 318 -5.66 36.68 4.84
C GLY A 318 -7.12 36.24 4.84
N LYS A 319 -7.74 36.17 6.03
CA LYS A 319 -9.16 35.81 6.26
C LYS A 319 -10.15 36.90 5.83
N ALA A 320 -9.78 37.71 4.83
CA ALA A 320 -10.68 38.71 4.27
C ALA A 320 -11.88 37.98 3.61
N PRO A 321 -13.09 38.58 3.61
CA PRO A 321 -14.21 38.01 2.90
C PRO A 321 -13.87 37.75 1.43
N LEU A 322 -14.34 36.62 0.91
CA LEU A 322 -14.26 36.25 -0.50
C LEU A 322 -14.97 37.31 -1.34
N HIS A 323 -14.36 37.71 -2.46
CA HIS A 323 -15.04 38.51 -3.48
C HIS A 323 -15.61 37.58 -4.55
N VAL A 324 -16.93 37.48 -4.59
CA VAL A 324 -17.64 36.54 -5.46
C VAL A 324 -18.20 37.29 -6.65
N VAL A 325 -17.80 36.88 -7.84
CA VAL A 325 -18.29 37.38 -9.13
C VAL A 325 -19.16 36.30 -9.77
N GLN A 326 -20.47 36.46 -9.62
CA GLN A 326 -21.45 35.56 -10.22
C GLN A 326 -21.85 36.08 -11.61
N GLY A 327 -21.32 35.44 -12.64
CA GLY A 327 -21.64 35.74 -14.04
C GLY A 327 -22.75 34.86 -14.61
N ASP A 328 -22.91 34.90 -15.93
CA ASP A 328 -23.93 34.10 -16.63
C ASP A 328 -23.57 32.59 -16.62
N ILE A 329 -22.33 32.27 -16.97
CA ILE A 329 -21.83 30.88 -17.12
C ILE A 329 -20.87 30.49 -15.99
N ASN A 330 -20.16 31.46 -15.40
CA ASN A 330 -19.08 31.17 -14.45
C ASN A 330 -19.30 31.85 -13.10
N LEU A 331 -18.83 31.21 -12.04
CA LEU A 331 -18.73 31.75 -10.68
C LEU A 331 -17.25 31.91 -10.36
N GLY A 332 -16.78 33.15 -10.34
CA GLY A 332 -15.44 33.48 -9.87
C GLY A 332 -15.47 33.74 -8.37
N VAL A 333 -14.57 33.11 -7.62
CA VAL A 333 -14.40 33.31 -6.18
C VAL A 333 -12.97 33.76 -5.94
N GLN A 334 -12.79 35.02 -5.58
CA GLN A 334 -11.48 35.63 -5.34
C GLN A 334 -11.21 35.67 -3.83
N PHE A 335 -10.02 35.22 -3.44
CA PHE A 335 -9.52 35.26 -2.08
C PHE A 335 -8.18 36.00 -2.04
N SER A 336 -7.56 36.11 -0.87
CA SER A 336 -6.26 36.78 -0.75
C SER A 336 -5.18 36.04 -1.56
N GLY A 337 -4.73 36.64 -2.67
CA GLY A 337 -3.66 36.10 -3.51
C GLY A 337 -4.10 35.15 -4.63
N GLY A 338 -5.38 34.79 -4.75
CA GLY A 338 -5.83 33.81 -5.74
C GLY A 338 -7.29 33.91 -6.16
N GLU A 339 -7.64 33.06 -7.12
CA GLU A 339 -8.99 32.93 -7.66
C GLU A 339 -9.33 31.47 -7.99
N ILE A 340 -10.57 31.10 -7.72
CA ILE A 340 -11.18 29.81 -8.06
C ILE A 340 -12.35 30.08 -9.02
N LEU A 341 -12.45 29.28 -10.08
CA LEU A 341 -13.51 29.44 -11.09
C LEU A 341 -14.32 28.14 -11.24
N PHE A 342 -15.63 28.24 -11.04
CA PHE A 342 -16.58 27.19 -11.40
C PHE A 342 -17.27 27.55 -12.71
N SER A 343 -17.54 26.53 -13.55
CA SER A 343 -18.28 26.72 -14.80
C SER A 343 -19.55 25.89 -14.81
N SER A 344 -20.69 26.55 -15.03
CA SER A 344 -21.95 25.85 -15.20
C SER A 344 -22.01 25.09 -16.54
N ALA A 345 -21.32 25.57 -17.59
CA ALA A 345 -21.30 24.90 -18.88
C ALA A 345 -20.54 23.57 -18.82
N GLN A 346 -19.40 23.55 -18.12
CA GLN A 346 -18.60 22.34 -17.92
C GLN A 346 -19.12 21.48 -16.75
N GLY A 347 -19.84 22.09 -15.80
CA GLY A 347 -20.38 21.41 -14.63
C GLY A 347 -19.32 21.00 -13.62
N SER A 348 -18.25 21.78 -13.46
CA SER A 348 -17.16 21.49 -12.50
C SER A 348 -16.38 22.75 -12.11
N LEU A 349 -15.43 22.58 -11.20
CA LEU A 349 -14.27 23.46 -11.02
C LEU A 349 -13.40 23.43 -12.28
N VAL A 350 -13.03 24.60 -12.82
CA VAL A 350 -12.28 24.73 -14.08
C VAL A 350 -10.96 25.48 -13.96
N SER A 351 -10.70 26.16 -12.84
CA SER A 351 -9.44 26.87 -12.59
C SER A 351 -9.23 27.08 -11.10
N TYR A 352 -8.00 26.92 -10.65
CA TYR A 352 -7.49 27.37 -9.36
C TYR A 352 -6.18 28.09 -9.64
N LYS A 353 -6.15 29.41 -9.44
CA LYS A 353 -4.92 30.20 -9.53
C LYS A 353 -4.48 30.73 -8.19
N LEU A 354 -3.18 30.65 -7.95
CA LEU A 354 -2.51 31.29 -6.84
C LEU A 354 -1.36 32.16 -7.35
N ASN A 355 -1.33 33.43 -6.94
CA ASN A 355 -0.35 34.43 -7.37
C ASN A 355 -0.19 34.51 -8.90
N GLY A 356 -1.30 34.32 -9.63
CA GLY A 356 -1.35 34.34 -11.10
C GLY A 356 -0.88 33.06 -11.80
N VAL A 357 -0.52 32.01 -11.06
CA VAL A 357 -0.14 30.70 -11.59
C VAL A 357 -1.33 29.75 -11.53
N GLU A 358 -1.66 29.11 -12.65
CA GLU A 358 -2.67 28.05 -12.71
C GLU A 358 -2.12 26.76 -12.10
N LEU A 359 -2.86 26.18 -11.16
CA LEU A 359 -2.47 24.96 -10.46
C LEU A 359 -3.05 23.70 -11.14
N LEU A 360 -4.17 23.83 -11.86
CA LEU A 360 -4.89 22.73 -12.49
C LEU A 360 -4.73 22.76 -14.03
N GLU A 361 -4.34 21.65 -14.63
CA GLU A 361 -4.33 21.51 -16.10
C GLU A 361 -5.64 20.93 -16.64
N GLU A 362 -6.33 20.10 -15.86
CA GLU A 362 -7.65 19.60 -16.16
C GLU A 362 -8.62 19.81 -14.98
N MET A 363 -9.91 19.72 -15.28
CA MET A 363 -10.95 19.70 -14.25
C MET A 363 -10.75 18.50 -13.32
N PRO A 364 -10.78 18.68 -11.99
CA PRO A 364 -10.74 17.58 -11.06
C PRO A 364 -11.90 16.61 -11.28
N LYS A 365 -11.64 15.34 -11.03
CA LYS A 365 -12.57 14.26 -11.39
C LYS A 365 -12.67 13.20 -10.32
N PRO A 366 -13.88 12.69 -10.03
CA PRO A 366 -14.00 11.48 -9.24
C PRO A 366 -13.40 10.32 -10.05
N SER A 367 -12.68 9.44 -9.35
CA SER A 367 -12.06 8.24 -9.89
C SER A 367 -12.47 7.06 -9.03
N PHE A 368 -12.91 5.99 -9.71
CA PHE A 368 -13.36 4.75 -9.09
C PHE A 368 -12.47 3.55 -9.48
N TRP A 369 -11.32 3.83 -10.11
CA TRP A 369 -10.49 2.85 -10.78
C TRP A 369 -9.03 3.01 -10.41
N ARG A 370 -8.38 1.87 -10.19
CA ARG A 370 -6.92 1.72 -10.16
C ARG A 370 -6.49 0.86 -11.33
N ALA A 371 -5.26 1.01 -11.80
CA ALA A 371 -4.74 0.10 -12.82
C ALA A 371 -4.73 -1.34 -12.24
N PRO A 372 -5.26 -2.36 -12.94
CA PRO A 372 -5.22 -3.73 -12.44
C PRO A 372 -3.78 -4.17 -12.17
N VAL A 373 -3.56 -4.90 -11.08
CA VAL A 373 -2.29 -5.61 -10.85
C VAL A 373 -2.37 -7.04 -11.40
N ASP A 374 -1.26 -7.74 -11.49
CA ASP A 374 -1.23 -9.13 -12.00
C ASP A 374 -2.24 -10.04 -11.28
N ASN A 375 -2.40 -9.89 -9.97
CA ASN A 375 -3.39 -10.62 -9.16
C ASN A 375 -4.84 -10.34 -9.60
N ASP A 376 -5.16 -9.10 -10.02
CA ASP A 376 -6.49 -8.75 -10.53
C ASP A 376 -6.78 -9.48 -11.85
N TYR A 377 -5.78 -9.62 -12.71
CA TYR A 377 -5.89 -10.41 -13.94
C TYR A 377 -6.01 -11.91 -13.63
N GLY A 378 -5.24 -12.40 -12.67
CA GLY A 378 -5.26 -13.81 -12.24
C GLY A 378 -6.65 -14.28 -11.80
N CYS A 379 -7.35 -13.46 -11.02
CA CYS A 379 -8.71 -13.77 -10.54
C CYS A 379 -9.84 -13.19 -11.42
N ARG A 380 -9.52 -12.58 -12.56
CA ARG A 380 -10.47 -11.93 -13.49
C ARG A 380 -11.31 -10.81 -12.85
N ARG A 381 -10.74 -10.15 -11.84
CA ARG A 381 -11.34 -9.00 -11.17
C ARG A 381 -11.45 -7.80 -12.12
N ASP A 382 -10.48 -7.64 -13.02
CA ASP A 382 -10.51 -6.67 -14.12
C ASP A 382 -11.87 -6.62 -14.84
N PHE A 383 -12.42 -7.80 -15.16
CA PHE A 383 -13.71 -7.95 -15.79
C PHE A 383 -14.87 -7.66 -14.83
N ALA A 384 -14.78 -8.18 -13.59
CA ALA A 384 -15.85 -8.08 -12.59
C ALA A 384 -16.17 -6.62 -12.19
N VAL A 385 -15.15 -5.76 -12.15
CA VAL A 385 -15.27 -4.35 -11.73
C VAL A 385 -15.18 -3.35 -12.89
N ALA A 386 -15.09 -3.80 -14.15
CA ALA A 386 -14.83 -2.97 -15.34
C ALA A 386 -15.76 -1.74 -15.51
N GLN A 387 -16.99 -1.80 -14.99
CA GLN A 387 -17.90 -0.66 -15.04
C GLN A 387 -17.41 0.56 -14.24
N TRP A 388 -16.58 0.35 -13.21
CA TRP A 388 -15.96 1.43 -12.45
C TRP A 388 -14.86 2.16 -13.25
N LYS A 389 -14.20 1.45 -14.19
CA LYS A 389 -13.35 2.10 -15.19
C LYS A 389 -14.16 3.05 -16.07
N LEU A 390 -15.32 2.60 -16.55
CA LEU A 390 -16.22 3.43 -17.36
C LEU A 390 -16.76 4.62 -16.56
N ALA A 391 -17.15 4.42 -15.29
CA ALA A 391 -17.57 5.49 -14.40
C ALA A 391 -16.49 6.56 -14.19
N SER A 392 -15.22 6.16 -14.14
CA SER A 392 -14.07 7.07 -13.99
C SER A 392 -13.79 7.88 -15.27
N LEU A 393 -13.93 7.25 -16.44
CA LEU A 393 -13.72 7.87 -17.75
C LEU A 393 -14.89 8.74 -18.22
N TYR A 394 -16.11 8.25 -18.00
CA TYR A 394 -17.33 8.77 -18.61
C TYR A 394 -18.41 9.02 -17.55
N ARG A 395 -18.46 10.27 -17.10
CA ARG A 395 -19.49 10.77 -16.19
C ARG A 395 -20.28 11.90 -16.84
N ARG A 396 -21.54 12.06 -16.45
CA ARG A 396 -22.41 13.14 -16.94
C ARG A 396 -22.88 13.98 -15.76
N CYS A 397 -22.52 15.26 -15.72
CA CYS A 397 -23.11 16.20 -14.77
C CYS A 397 -24.61 16.34 -15.07
N VAL A 398 -25.46 15.94 -14.13
CA VAL A 398 -26.93 15.95 -14.26
C VAL A 398 -27.59 16.99 -13.38
N LYS A 399 -26.88 17.48 -12.35
CA LYS A 399 -27.39 18.48 -11.41
C LYS A 399 -26.26 19.40 -10.93
N LYS A 400 -26.57 20.67 -10.76
CA LYS A 400 -25.63 21.71 -10.29
C LYS A 400 -26.37 22.56 -9.28
N GLU A 401 -25.80 22.74 -8.11
CA GLU A 401 -26.46 23.43 -7.00
C GLU A 401 -25.50 24.39 -6.31
N MET A 402 -26.03 25.48 -5.78
CA MET A 402 -25.29 26.44 -4.95
C MET A 402 -26.03 26.62 -3.63
N LEU A 403 -25.28 26.70 -2.53
CA LEU A 403 -25.88 26.98 -1.23
C LEU A 403 -26.15 28.50 -1.11
N ILE A 404 -27.42 28.87 -1.00
CA ILE A 404 -27.87 30.26 -0.87
C ILE A 404 -28.86 30.33 0.29
N ASP A 405 -28.60 31.21 1.26
CA ASP A 405 -29.41 31.38 2.46
C ASP A 405 -29.67 30.05 3.21
N GLY A 406 -28.63 29.21 3.28
CA GLY A 406 -28.68 27.90 3.95
C GLY A 406 -29.46 26.82 3.21
N LYS A 407 -29.79 27.02 1.93
CA LYS A 407 -30.53 26.05 1.10
C LYS A 407 -29.85 25.82 -0.24
N TRP A 408 -29.80 24.57 -0.66
CA TRP A 408 -29.33 24.20 -1.99
C TRP A 408 -30.33 24.65 -3.05
N GLN A 409 -29.86 25.42 -4.02
CA GLN A 409 -30.64 25.89 -5.15
C GLN A 409 -30.02 25.40 -6.45
N GLU A 410 -30.80 24.68 -7.25
CA GLU A 410 -30.36 24.14 -8.53
C GLU A 410 -30.26 25.25 -9.60
N PHE A 411 -29.24 25.15 -10.47
CA PHE A 411 -29.07 26.04 -11.60
C PHE A 411 -28.54 25.31 -12.84
N ASN A 412 -28.90 25.79 -14.02
CA ASN A 412 -28.26 25.38 -15.28
C ASN A 412 -27.20 26.38 -15.74
N TRP A 413 -27.48 27.67 -15.52
CA TRP A 413 -26.59 28.80 -15.72
C TRP A 413 -26.63 29.65 -14.46
N LEU A 414 -25.49 30.21 -14.07
CA LEU A 414 -25.44 31.08 -12.90
C LEU A 414 -26.20 32.39 -13.10
N GLY A 415 -26.43 32.79 -14.36
CA GLY A 415 -27.34 33.88 -14.72
C GLY A 415 -28.80 33.64 -14.30
N GLN A 416 -29.26 32.39 -14.13
CA GLN A 416 -30.60 32.08 -13.62
C GLN A 416 -30.79 32.51 -12.17
N LEU A 417 -29.69 32.55 -11.40
CA LEU A 417 -29.65 33.03 -10.02
C LEU A 417 -29.34 34.54 -9.93
N GLY A 418 -29.27 35.24 -11.07
CA GLY A 418 -28.92 36.65 -11.20
C GLY A 418 -27.43 36.92 -11.31
N ILE A 419 -27.05 37.98 -12.02
CA ILE A 419 -25.66 38.44 -12.11
C ILE A 419 -25.40 39.42 -10.96
N LYS A 420 -24.38 39.16 -10.15
CA LYS A 420 -24.06 39.99 -8.98
C LYS A 420 -22.61 39.82 -8.54
N GLU A 421 -22.12 40.85 -7.88
CA GLU A 421 -20.85 40.85 -7.15
C GLU A 421 -21.15 41.06 -5.66
N TYR A 422 -20.56 40.24 -4.80
CA TYR A 422 -20.80 40.30 -3.35
C TYR A 422 -19.63 39.74 -2.55
N ALA A 423 -19.60 40.08 -1.27
CA ALA A 423 -18.69 39.50 -0.30
C ALA A 423 -19.32 38.28 0.38
N ALA A 424 -18.55 37.21 0.59
CA ALA A 424 -19.00 36.01 1.31
C ALA A 424 -17.91 35.51 2.27
N ALA A 425 -18.30 34.84 3.36
CA ALA A 425 -17.35 34.16 4.23
C ALA A 425 -16.87 32.83 3.63
N GLU A 426 -17.78 32.14 2.94
CA GLU A 426 -17.56 30.89 2.23
C GLU A 426 -18.49 30.83 1.01
N VAL A 427 -18.14 29.99 0.03
CA VAL A 427 -18.98 29.70 -1.13
C VAL A 427 -19.06 28.20 -1.32
N GLN A 428 -20.27 27.63 -1.33
CA GLN A 428 -20.48 26.20 -1.54
C GLN A 428 -21.17 25.92 -2.87
N VAL A 429 -20.57 25.05 -3.68
CA VAL A 429 -21.08 24.61 -4.98
C VAL A 429 -21.07 23.09 -5.03
N ARG A 430 -22.13 22.50 -5.56
CA ARG A 430 -22.33 21.05 -5.61
C ARG A 430 -22.67 20.59 -7.01
N PHE A 431 -22.04 19.50 -7.43
CA PHE A 431 -22.27 18.87 -8.72
C PHE A 431 -22.62 17.40 -8.54
N THR A 432 -23.75 16.97 -9.10
CA THR A 432 -24.12 15.54 -9.14
C THR A 432 -23.81 14.98 -10.52
N TYR A 433 -23.10 13.85 -10.53
CA TYR A 433 -22.70 13.14 -11.72
C TYR A 433 -23.37 11.78 -11.79
N GLU A 434 -24.03 11.49 -12.90
CA GLU A 434 -24.43 10.14 -13.26
C GLU A 434 -23.19 9.38 -13.75
N LEU A 435 -23.04 8.15 -13.26
CA LEU A 435 -21.92 7.25 -13.53
C LEU A 435 -22.33 6.17 -14.53
N ALA A 436 -21.42 5.81 -15.43
CA ALA A 436 -21.63 4.79 -16.46
C ALA A 436 -21.58 3.34 -15.91
N THR A 437 -22.38 3.07 -14.88
CA THR A 437 -22.55 1.75 -14.25
C THR A 437 -23.89 1.12 -14.65
N GLN A 438 -24.05 -0.19 -14.40
CA GLN A 438 -25.30 -0.91 -14.57
C GLN A 438 -25.59 -1.79 -13.33
N PRO A 439 -26.58 -1.45 -12.49
CA PRO A 439 -27.51 -0.30 -12.62
C PRO A 439 -26.80 1.06 -12.57
N VAL A 440 -27.45 2.09 -13.13
CA VAL A 440 -26.94 3.46 -13.10
C VAL A 440 -26.79 3.91 -11.64
N SER A 441 -25.64 4.50 -11.34
CA SER A 441 -25.35 5.13 -10.06
C SER A 441 -24.98 6.59 -10.23
N ALA A 442 -24.84 7.31 -9.12
CA ALA A 442 -24.43 8.70 -9.12
C ALA A 442 -23.50 8.99 -7.95
N CYS A 443 -22.66 10.01 -8.12
CA CYS A 443 -21.89 10.60 -7.02
C CYS A 443 -22.13 12.11 -6.98
N THR A 444 -21.88 12.71 -5.83
CA THR A 444 -21.95 14.16 -5.63
C THR A 444 -20.59 14.68 -5.22
N ILE A 445 -20.15 15.77 -5.84
CA ILE A 445 -18.97 16.51 -5.40
C ILE A 445 -19.43 17.85 -4.84
N THR A 446 -19.09 18.12 -3.58
CA THR A 446 -19.32 19.41 -2.95
C THR A 446 -17.97 20.12 -2.76
N TYR A 447 -17.91 21.36 -3.20
CA TYR A 447 -16.76 22.25 -3.04
C TYR A 447 -17.16 23.40 -2.13
N THR A 448 -16.41 23.60 -1.05
CA THR A 448 -16.52 24.77 -0.18
C THR A 448 -15.24 25.59 -0.26
N VAL A 449 -15.34 26.78 -0.85
CA VAL A 449 -14.22 27.74 -0.90
C VAL A 449 -14.17 28.47 0.44
N CYS A 450 -13.08 28.29 1.17
CA CYS A 450 -12.82 28.96 2.44
C CYS A 450 -12.14 30.32 2.22
N ALA A 451 -12.23 31.21 3.22
CA ALA A 451 -11.70 32.58 3.13
C ALA A 451 -10.18 32.65 2.88
N ASP A 452 -9.43 31.63 3.29
CA ASP A 452 -7.98 31.49 3.08
C ASP A 452 -7.61 30.88 1.72
N GLY A 453 -8.61 30.59 0.87
CA GLY A 453 -8.41 29.96 -0.44
C GLY A 453 -8.28 28.44 -0.40
N SER A 454 -8.33 27.80 0.78
CA SER A 454 -8.47 26.35 0.83
C SER A 454 -9.81 25.92 0.24
N LEU A 455 -9.80 24.79 -0.46
CA LEU A 455 -10.95 24.21 -1.11
C LEU A 455 -11.27 22.90 -0.39
N LYS A 456 -12.22 22.95 0.55
CA LYS A 456 -12.79 21.72 1.11
C LYS A 456 -13.55 21.00 0.01
N THR A 457 -13.19 19.75 -0.24
CA THR A 457 -13.72 18.90 -1.30
C THR A 457 -14.30 17.65 -0.67
N GLU A 458 -15.58 17.43 -0.94
CA GLU A 458 -16.32 16.25 -0.48
C GLU A 458 -16.79 15.45 -1.70
N LEU A 459 -16.60 14.14 -1.68
CA LEU A 459 -17.13 13.20 -2.67
C LEU A 459 -18.03 12.19 -1.95
N ASP A 460 -19.31 12.21 -2.29
CA ASP A 460 -20.34 11.35 -1.72
C ASP A 460 -20.87 10.36 -2.75
N TYR A 461 -21.09 9.12 -2.31
CA TYR A 461 -21.71 8.07 -3.09
C TYR A 461 -22.73 7.30 -2.23
N GLU A 462 -23.94 7.14 -2.78
CA GLU A 462 -24.96 6.30 -2.18
C GLU A 462 -24.94 4.91 -2.82
N LYS A 463 -24.96 3.88 -1.97
CA LYS A 463 -24.95 2.48 -2.39
C LYS A 463 -26.06 2.21 -3.40
N VAL A 464 -25.69 1.61 -4.53
CA VAL A 464 -26.64 1.04 -5.49
C VAL A 464 -26.56 -0.48 -5.46
N GLU A 465 -27.66 -1.13 -5.08
CA GLU A 465 -27.76 -2.58 -5.03
C GLU A 465 -27.46 -3.21 -6.42
N GLY A 466 -26.67 -4.29 -6.40
CA GLY A 466 -26.27 -5.00 -7.61
C GLY A 466 -24.97 -4.52 -8.27
N LEU A 467 -24.35 -3.44 -7.79
CA LEU A 467 -23.00 -3.07 -8.20
C LEU A 467 -21.93 -3.85 -7.41
N PRO A 468 -20.81 -4.22 -8.05
CA PRO A 468 -19.69 -4.89 -7.40
C PRO A 468 -18.94 -3.93 -6.49
N GLU A 469 -17.97 -4.46 -5.75
CA GLU A 469 -16.97 -3.68 -5.01
C GLU A 469 -16.35 -2.57 -5.87
N ILE A 470 -15.93 -1.49 -5.21
CA ILE A 470 -15.36 -0.31 -5.85
C ILE A 470 -13.83 -0.40 -5.71
N PRO A 471 -13.04 -0.49 -6.81
CA PRO A 471 -11.59 -0.67 -6.70
C PRO A 471 -10.85 0.41 -5.92
N ASP A 472 -11.32 1.65 -6.03
CA ASP A 472 -10.77 2.84 -5.41
C ASP A 472 -11.89 3.88 -5.28
N PHE A 473 -11.93 4.70 -4.23
CA PHE A 473 -12.91 5.79 -4.12
C PHE A 473 -12.20 7.13 -3.91
N ALA A 474 -11.93 7.82 -5.03
CA ALA A 474 -10.96 8.90 -5.08
C ALA A 474 -11.41 10.14 -5.83
N MET A 475 -10.70 11.24 -5.58
CA MET A 475 -10.61 12.44 -6.42
C MET A 475 -9.25 12.47 -7.11
N LEU A 476 -9.23 12.83 -8.40
CA LEU A 476 -8.03 12.97 -9.21
C LEU A 476 -7.87 14.42 -9.68
N PHE A 477 -6.71 14.99 -9.39
CA PHE A 477 -6.27 16.31 -9.83
C PHE A 477 -5.14 16.16 -10.85
N THR A 478 -5.31 16.77 -12.03
CA THR A 478 -4.28 16.78 -13.07
C THR A 478 -3.54 18.11 -12.98
N LEU A 479 -2.27 18.02 -12.59
CA LEU A 479 -1.37 19.14 -12.40
C LEU A 479 -0.32 19.15 -13.51
N SER A 480 0.40 20.26 -13.64
CA SER A 480 1.53 20.33 -14.57
C SER A 480 2.64 19.37 -14.18
N ALA A 481 3.30 18.77 -15.18
CA ALA A 481 4.50 17.94 -14.94
C ALA A 481 5.66 18.69 -14.28
N ASP A 482 5.63 20.03 -14.28
CA ASP A 482 6.59 20.86 -13.53
C ASP A 482 6.44 20.70 -12.00
N TYR A 483 5.29 20.25 -11.51
CA TYR A 483 5.07 19.89 -10.12
C TYR A 483 5.53 18.44 -9.91
N ASP A 484 6.85 18.26 -9.74
CA ASP A 484 7.54 16.97 -9.70
C ASP A 484 8.13 16.61 -8.32
N GLN A 485 8.06 17.51 -7.33
CA GLN A 485 8.57 17.29 -5.97
C GLN A 485 7.43 16.81 -5.06
N LEU A 486 7.63 15.69 -4.38
CA LEU A 486 6.65 15.09 -3.47
C LEU A 486 7.17 15.14 -2.03
N ARG A 487 6.29 15.54 -1.10
CA ARG A 487 6.52 15.40 0.34
C ARG A 487 5.21 15.07 1.03
N TYR A 488 5.21 14.16 2.00
CA TYR A 488 3.97 13.78 2.68
C TYR A 488 4.22 13.31 4.11
N TYR A 489 3.20 13.39 4.96
CA TYR A 489 3.15 12.77 6.28
C TYR A 489 2.16 11.60 6.25
N GLY A 490 2.69 10.37 6.29
CA GLY A 490 1.90 9.14 6.20
C GLY A 490 2.77 7.88 6.28
N TYR A 491 2.26 6.72 5.87
CA TYR A 491 3.04 5.48 5.85
C TYR A 491 4.01 5.45 4.67
N GLY A 492 5.27 5.09 4.94
CA GLY A 492 6.33 5.06 3.92
C GLY A 492 7.67 4.52 4.45
N PRO A 493 8.76 4.76 3.71
CA PRO A 493 8.84 5.55 2.47
C PRO A 493 8.36 4.82 1.21
N ALA A 494 8.26 3.49 1.20
CA ALA A 494 7.85 2.74 0.02
C ALA A 494 6.33 2.59 -0.10
N ALA A 495 5.85 2.33 -1.32
CA ALA A 495 4.43 2.16 -1.61
C ALA A 495 3.80 1.03 -0.77
N ASN A 496 2.66 1.32 -0.15
CA ASN A 496 1.93 0.43 0.75
C ASN A 496 0.43 0.39 0.42
N TYR A 497 -0.20 -0.72 0.78
CA TYR A 497 -1.61 -1.02 0.51
C TYR A 497 -2.26 -1.60 1.76
N ILE A 498 -3.59 -1.61 1.83
CA ILE A 498 -4.33 -1.96 3.06
C ILE A 498 -4.01 -3.38 3.57
N ASP A 499 -3.62 -4.28 2.67
CA ASP A 499 -3.19 -5.66 2.98
C ASP A 499 -1.66 -5.84 2.95
N ARG A 500 -0.89 -4.77 2.72
CA ARG A 500 0.58 -4.75 2.67
C ARG A 500 1.12 -3.40 3.15
N GLN A 501 1.12 -3.21 4.47
CA GLN A 501 1.60 -2.01 5.13
C GLN A 501 2.22 -2.26 6.53
N GLU A 502 2.37 -3.51 6.95
CA GLU A 502 2.89 -3.85 8.30
C GLU A 502 4.34 -3.39 8.45
N GLY A 503 5.10 -3.42 7.36
CA GLY A 503 6.48 -2.94 7.32
C GLY A 503 6.64 -1.44 7.05
N ALA A 504 5.54 -0.70 6.83
CA ALA A 504 5.58 0.73 6.56
C ALA A 504 5.58 1.52 7.88
N LYS A 505 6.35 2.61 7.94
CA LYS A 505 6.44 3.47 9.13
C LYS A 505 5.71 4.77 8.90
N LEU A 506 5.01 5.27 9.90
CA LEU A 506 4.49 6.63 9.89
C LEU A 506 5.66 7.63 10.04
N GLY A 507 5.73 8.61 9.15
CA GLY A 507 6.74 9.66 9.17
C GLY A 507 6.58 10.66 8.03
N ILE A 508 7.45 11.68 8.00
CA ILE A 508 7.51 12.62 6.88
C ILE A 508 8.54 12.13 5.87
N TYR A 509 8.09 11.88 4.64
CA TYR A 509 8.92 11.40 3.56
C TYR A 509 8.98 12.41 2.41
N SER A 510 10.01 12.30 1.58
CA SER A 510 10.19 13.15 0.39
C SER A 510 10.71 12.32 -0.77
N SER A 511 10.22 12.63 -1.97
CA SER A 511 10.52 11.92 -3.20
C SER A 511 10.28 12.84 -4.41
N THR A 512 10.27 12.26 -5.61
CA THR A 512 9.78 12.92 -6.82
C THR A 512 8.64 12.11 -7.39
N VAL A 513 7.77 12.74 -8.18
CA VAL A 513 6.66 12.05 -8.87
C VAL A 513 7.15 10.86 -9.71
N ALA A 514 8.30 10.99 -10.36
CA ALA A 514 8.93 9.89 -11.09
C ALA A 514 9.57 8.82 -10.19
N GLY A 515 9.94 9.19 -8.96
CA GLY A 515 10.51 8.27 -7.96
C GLY A 515 9.47 7.39 -7.28
N GLU A 516 8.19 7.75 -7.34
CA GLU A 516 7.07 6.93 -6.85
C GLU A 516 6.63 5.81 -7.82
N MET A 517 7.21 5.78 -9.02
CA MET A 517 6.96 4.71 -9.98
C MET A 517 7.73 3.45 -9.59
N GLU A 518 7.05 2.30 -9.66
CA GLU A 518 7.68 0.98 -9.52
C GLU A 518 8.06 0.41 -10.90
N ASP A 519 9.24 -0.21 -10.99
CA ASP A 519 9.82 -0.74 -12.24
C ASP A 519 9.24 -2.12 -12.63
N TYR A 520 7.94 -2.36 -12.40
CA TYR A 520 7.29 -3.64 -12.77
C TYR A 520 7.43 -3.93 -14.27
N LEU A 521 7.67 -5.20 -14.63
CA LEU A 521 7.81 -5.62 -16.03
C LEU A 521 6.60 -5.22 -16.88
N LEU A 522 5.40 -5.46 -16.33
CA LEU A 522 4.14 -4.95 -16.85
C LEU A 522 3.73 -3.74 -15.97
N PRO A 523 3.65 -2.51 -16.52
CA PRO A 523 3.21 -1.35 -15.75
C PRO A 523 1.81 -1.54 -15.15
N GLN A 524 1.67 -1.24 -13.86
CA GLN A 524 0.48 -1.50 -13.05
C GLN A 524 0.33 -0.43 -11.96
N GLU A 525 -0.71 -0.54 -11.11
CA GLU A 525 -0.87 0.31 -9.93
C GLU A 525 0.39 0.31 -9.05
N CYS A 526 0.84 1.51 -8.64
CA CYS A 526 2.03 1.73 -7.80
C CYS A 526 1.91 3.06 -7.03
N GLY A 527 2.89 3.37 -6.17
CA GLY A 527 3.03 4.69 -5.52
C GLY A 527 1.94 5.09 -4.51
N ASN A 528 1.09 4.15 -4.07
CA ASN A 528 0.09 4.45 -3.04
C ASN A 528 0.75 4.57 -1.65
N HIS A 529 0.30 5.55 -0.87
CA HIS A 529 0.57 5.64 0.55
C HIS A 529 -0.75 5.75 1.32
N ASN A 530 -0.92 4.89 2.32
CA ASN A 530 -2.02 4.97 3.29
C ASN A 530 -1.65 5.88 4.48
N GLY A 531 -2.65 6.23 5.27
CA GLY A 531 -2.46 7.00 6.50
C GLY A 531 -1.92 8.40 6.25
N VAL A 532 -2.20 9.00 5.09
CA VAL A 532 -1.69 10.31 4.70
C VAL A 532 -2.51 11.39 5.42
N ARG A 533 -1.87 12.13 6.32
CA ARG A 533 -2.46 13.32 6.96
C ARG A 533 -2.44 14.51 6.02
N TRP A 534 -1.31 14.69 5.33
CA TRP A 534 -1.15 15.67 4.26
C TRP A 534 -0.10 15.21 3.23
N MET A 535 -0.25 15.69 2.00
CA MET A 535 0.70 15.47 0.90
C MET A 535 0.84 16.74 0.07
N GLU A 536 2.07 17.10 -0.24
CA GLU A 536 2.49 18.26 -1.03
C GLU A 536 3.08 17.80 -2.36
N VAL A 537 2.60 18.41 -3.44
CA VAL A 537 3.15 18.25 -4.78
C VAL A 537 3.53 19.63 -5.29
N THR A 538 4.83 19.87 -5.47
CA THR A 538 5.38 21.19 -5.75
C THR A 538 6.39 21.18 -6.89
N ASP A 539 6.66 22.37 -7.42
CA ASP A 539 7.78 22.59 -8.31
C ASP A 539 9.07 22.80 -7.49
N LYS A 540 10.20 22.92 -8.18
CA LYS A 540 11.50 23.17 -7.54
C LYS A 540 11.62 24.51 -6.80
N ARG A 541 10.63 25.39 -6.91
CA ARG A 541 10.55 26.67 -6.19
C ARG A 541 9.61 26.60 -4.99
N GLY A 542 9.00 25.44 -4.72
CA GLY A 542 8.07 25.21 -3.63
C GLY A 542 6.63 25.67 -3.93
N ARG A 543 6.32 26.02 -5.19
CA ARG A 543 4.95 26.37 -5.60
C ARG A 543 4.21 25.10 -5.93
N GLY A 544 2.96 24.96 -5.50
CA GLY A 544 2.17 23.80 -5.87
C GLY A 544 0.91 23.68 -5.05
N VAL A 545 0.63 22.46 -4.59
CA VAL A 545 -0.59 22.14 -3.85
C VAL A 545 -0.28 21.27 -2.64
N ARG A 546 -1.07 21.45 -1.58
CA ARG A 546 -1.18 20.53 -0.46
C ARG A 546 -2.60 19.96 -0.43
N ILE A 547 -2.70 18.65 -0.21
CA ILE A 547 -3.91 18.00 0.28
C ILE A 547 -3.78 17.73 1.77
N SER A 548 -4.87 17.83 2.52
CA SER A 548 -4.91 17.42 3.93
C SER A 548 -6.30 16.93 4.32
N GLY A 549 -6.36 15.92 5.19
CA GLY A 549 -7.61 15.41 5.73
C GLY A 549 -7.60 15.42 7.25
N ASP A 550 -8.77 15.70 7.84
CA ASP A 550 -8.97 15.54 9.29
C ASP A 550 -8.96 14.05 9.69
N ILE A 551 -9.28 13.19 8.73
CA ILE A 551 -9.12 11.73 8.79
C ILE A 551 -8.00 11.34 7.82
N PRO A 552 -7.05 10.47 8.23
CA PRO A 552 -5.97 10.04 7.34
C PRO A 552 -6.49 9.41 6.03
N LEU A 553 -5.85 9.78 4.92
CA LEU A 553 -6.24 9.47 3.55
C LEU A 553 -5.34 8.37 2.94
N ALA A 554 -5.75 7.83 1.81
CA ALA A 554 -4.84 7.19 0.85
C ALA A 554 -4.52 8.16 -0.28
N ALA A 555 -3.25 8.29 -0.67
CA ALA A 555 -2.87 9.24 -1.71
C ALA A 555 -1.67 8.78 -2.53
N SER A 556 -1.57 9.29 -3.76
CA SER A 556 -0.41 9.09 -4.64
C SER A 556 -0.24 10.27 -5.59
N ALA A 557 0.98 10.49 -6.08
CA ALA A 557 1.28 11.45 -7.13
C ALA A 557 2.16 10.79 -8.20
N LEU A 558 1.59 10.53 -9.38
CA LEU A 558 2.26 9.77 -10.45
C LEU A 558 2.31 10.56 -11.76
N PRO A 559 3.29 10.29 -12.64
CA PRO A 559 3.37 10.93 -13.95
C PRO A 559 2.35 10.39 -14.97
N TYR A 560 1.62 9.33 -14.60
CA TYR A 560 0.68 8.62 -15.45
C TYR A 560 -0.63 8.37 -14.71
N SER A 561 -1.74 8.44 -15.45
CA SER A 561 -3.05 8.02 -14.96
C SER A 561 -3.15 6.49 -14.89
N ALA A 562 -4.09 5.99 -14.09
CA ALA A 562 -4.40 4.55 -14.02
C ALA A 562 -4.71 3.93 -15.40
N HIS A 563 -5.26 4.73 -16.33
CA HIS A 563 -5.60 4.27 -17.68
C HIS A 563 -4.38 4.17 -18.61
N GLU A 564 -3.38 5.03 -18.43
CA GLU A 564 -2.12 4.96 -19.17
C GLU A 564 -1.27 3.79 -18.68
N LEU A 565 -1.21 3.57 -17.36
CA LEU A 565 -0.56 2.41 -16.76
C LEU A 565 -1.17 1.10 -17.30
N GLU A 566 -2.49 0.94 -17.20
CA GLU A 566 -3.19 -0.27 -17.66
C GLU A 566 -3.02 -0.54 -19.18
N ASN A 567 -2.85 0.51 -20.00
CA ASN A 567 -2.72 0.34 -21.44
C ASN A 567 -1.30 -0.06 -21.88
N ALA A 568 -0.28 0.24 -21.06
CA ALA A 568 1.12 -0.06 -21.37
C ALA A 568 1.44 -1.54 -21.12
N ARG A 569 2.22 -2.16 -22.01
CA ARG A 569 2.74 -3.53 -21.79
C ARG A 569 4.16 -3.54 -21.24
N HIS A 570 4.90 -2.49 -21.56
CA HIS A 570 6.25 -2.24 -21.11
C HIS A 570 6.39 -0.77 -20.73
N SER A 571 7.41 -0.41 -19.96
CA SER A 571 7.70 0.98 -19.61
C SER A 571 7.90 1.90 -20.83
N TYR A 572 8.37 1.38 -21.96
CA TYR A 572 8.52 2.15 -23.20
C TYR A 572 7.19 2.45 -23.92
N ASP A 573 6.08 1.80 -23.55
CA ASP A 573 4.75 2.09 -24.08
C ASP A 573 4.08 3.26 -23.33
N LEU A 574 4.61 3.63 -22.16
CA LEU A 574 4.14 4.79 -21.42
C LEU A 574 4.41 6.08 -22.22
N PRO A 575 3.46 7.03 -22.23
CA PRO A 575 3.62 8.27 -23.00
C PRO A 575 4.75 9.14 -22.43
N GLN A 576 5.12 10.17 -23.20
CA GLN A 576 5.97 11.22 -22.65
C GLN A 576 5.20 11.92 -21.51
N VAL A 577 5.92 12.21 -20.42
CA VAL A 577 5.31 12.84 -19.25
C VAL A 577 4.91 14.27 -19.59
N HIS A 578 3.61 14.54 -19.44
CA HIS A 578 3.03 15.86 -19.63
C HIS A 578 2.29 16.36 -18.38
N HIS A 579 1.99 15.47 -17.44
CA HIS A 579 1.16 15.77 -16.28
C HIS A 579 1.74 15.13 -15.01
N THR A 580 1.33 15.68 -13.87
CA THR A 580 1.36 15.00 -12.58
C THR A 580 -0.08 14.72 -12.16
N PHE A 581 -0.41 13.45 -11.94
CA PHE A 581 -1.72 13.00 -11.47
C PHE A 581 -1.67 12.82 -9.96
N LEU A 582 -2.25 13.78 -9.22
CA LEU A 582 -2.43 13.71 -7.77
C LEU A 582 -3.78 13.05 -7.46
N ARG A 583 -3.72 11.89 -6.83
CA ARG A 583 -4.87 11.12 -6.36
C ARG A 583 -5.05 11.30 -4.86
N VAL A 584 -6.29 11.54 -4.44
CA VAL A 584 -6.72 11.57 -3.03
C VAL A 584 -7.87 10.61 -2.86
N SER A 585 -7.79 9.68 -1.90
CA SER A 585 -8.75 8.58 -1.79
C SER A 585 -9.15 8.29 -0.35
N ALA A 586 -10.41 7.86 -0.17
CA ALA A 586 -10.91 7.32 1.09
C ALA A 586 -10.42 5.88 1.34
N GLY A 587 -9.78 5.25 0.35
CA GLY A 587 -9.25 3.90 0.45
C GLY A 587 -9.13 3.24 -0.92
N GLN A 588 -8.31 2.21 -0.99
CA GLN A 588 -8.17 1.35 -2.16
C GLN A 588 -8.31 -0.11 -1.72
N CYS A 589 -8.84 -0.98 -2.58
CA CYS A 589 -8.78 -2.42 -2.29
C CYS A 589 -7.33 -2.90 -2.20
N GLY A 590 -7.10 -4.00 -1.48
CA GLY A 590 -5.80 -4.65 -1.39
C GLY A 590 -5.22 -5.13 -2.74
N VAL A 591 -3.96 -5.54 -2.70
CA VAL A 591 -3.22 -6.08 -3.85
C VAL A 591 -3.30 -7.61 -3.94
N GLY A 592 -3.64 -8.31 -2.84
CA GLY A 592 -3.69 -9.77 -2.79
C GLY A 592 -2.33 -10.44 -2.99
N GLY A 593 -2.34 -11.74 -3.27
CA GLY A 593 -1.11 -12.49 -3.55
C GLY A 593 -1.02 -13.89 -2.95
N ASP A 594 -2.12 -14.49 -2.46
CA ASP A 594 -2.11 -15.93 -2.12
C ASP A 594 -1.64 -16.76 -3.32
N ASP A 595 -2.19 -16.46 -4.51
CA ASP A 595 -1.72 -16.87 -5.83
C ASP A 595 -2.07 -15.78 -6.87
N THR A 596 -1.59 -15.93 -8.11
CA THR A 596 -1.86 -15.00 -9.23
C THR A 596 -2.65 -15.66 -10.36
N TRP A 597 -3.48 -16.67 -10.05
CA TRP A 597 -4.27 -17.41 -11.06
C TRP A 597 -5.68 -17.79 -10.60
N GLY A 598 -6.16 -17.23 -9.49
CA GLY A 598 -7.55 -17.36 -9.09
C GLY A 598 -7.88 -16.81 -7.71
N ALA A 599 -6.90 -16.68 -6.82
CA ALA A 599 -7.10 -16.11 -5.50
C ALA A 599 -7.54 -14.65 -5.60
N PRO A 600 -8.69 -14.29 -5.01
CA PRO A 600 -9.06 -12.88 -4.90
C PRO A 600 -8.35 -12.24 -3.70
N VAL A 601 -8.37 -10.91 -3.64
CA VAL A 601 -8.09 -10.16 -2.42
C VAL A 601 -8.98 -10.68 -1.28
N LEU A 602 -8.43 -10.81 -0.06
CA LEU A 602 -9.19 -11.23 1.11
C LEU A 602 -10.34 -10.26 1.38
N GLU A 603 -11.45 -10.79 1.90
CA GLU A 603 -12.72 -10.06 2.00
C GLU A 603 -12.63 -8.81 2.90
N GLU A 604 -11.80 -8.85 3.94
CA GLU A 604 -11.53 -7.72 4.84
C GLU A 604 -10.74 -6.58 4.20
N TYR A 605 -10.05 -6.85 3.09
CA TYR A 605 -9.25 -5.87 2.35
C TYR A 605 -9.91 -5.42 1.04
N ARG A 606 -11.19 -5.78 0.85
CA ARG A 606 -12.01 -5.31 -0.25
C ARG A 606 -12.77 -4.06 0.12
N MET A 607 -12.95 -3.19 -0.87
CA MET A 607 -13.80 -2.00 -0.75
C MET A 607 -15.22 -2.32 -1.19
N LYS A 608 -16.02 -2.75 -0.23
CA LYS A 608 -17.42 -3.13 -0.47
C LYS A 608 -18.21 -1.96 -1.05
N ASN A 609 -19.21 -2.29 -1.86
CA ASN A 609 -20.17 -1.31 -2.37
C ASN A 609 -21.12 -0.89 -1.24
N GLU A 610 -20.77 0.19 -0.57
CA GLU A 610 -21.48 0.78 0.56
C GLU A 610 -21.67 2.28 0.31
N ASN A 611 -22.30 2.99 1.26
CA ASN A 611 -22.30 4.46 1.21
C ASN A 611 -20.86 4.91 1.48
N MET A 612 -20.30 5.72 0.58
CA MET A 612 -18.92 6.16 0.65
C MET A 612 -18.87 7.68 0.76
N HIS A 613 -17.93 8.16 1.55
CA HIS A 613 -17.64 9.57 1.74
C HIS A 613 -16.12 9.78 1.77
N LEU A 614 -15.67 10.81 1.06
CA LEU A 614 -14.30 11.29 1.06
C LEU A 614 -14.35 12.79 1.32
N GLU A 615 -13.63 13.27 2.33
CA GLU A 615 -13.48 14.69 2.65
C GLU A 615 -12.00 15.05 2.82
N PHE A 616 -11.58 16.13 2.19
CA PHE A 616 -10.22 16.68 2.34
C PHE A 616 -10.19 18.16 1.92
N TYR A 617 -9.13 18.85 2.31
CA TYR A 617 -8.82 20.20 1.85
C TYR A 617 -7.76 20.14 0.75
N PHE A 618 -7.98 20.92 -0.31
CA PHE A 618 -7.02 21.17 -1.38
C PHE A 618 -6.61 22.64 -1.36
N GLN A 619 -5.33 22.94 -1.21
CA GLN A 619 -4.84 24.30 -1.04
C GLN A 619 -3.59 24.54 -1.88
N GLY A 620 -3.55 25.68 -2.60
CA GLY A 620 -2.33 26.12 -3.26
C GLY A 620 -1.29 26.61 -2.24
N ILE A 621 -0.01 26.29 -2.49
CA ILE A 621 1.12 26.65 -1.61
C ILE A 621 2.23 27.40 -2.35
#